data_AF-A0A957Y5N4-F1
#
_entry.id   AF-A0A957Y5N4-F1
#
_cell.length_a   1.000
_cell.length_b   1.000
_cell.length_c   1.000
_cell.angle_alpha   90.00
_cell.angle_beta   90.00
_cell.angle_gamma   90.00
#
_symmetry.space_group_name_H-M   'P 1'
#
loop_
_entity.id
_entity.type
_entity.pdbx_description
1 polymer ?
#
loop_
_entity_poly.entity_id
_entity_poly.type
_entity_poly.pdbx_seq_one_letter_code
_entity_poly.pdbx_strand_id
1 'polypeptide(L)'
;AQLEREPALLEYAALVLAHPQWPAGIIGIVASRLVERYRRPVVLFSAPPGEVARGSARSVNGCDISAAIAAQADLLFSYGGHPMAAGLSLPAERIPEFRRRLSRTVDEMLGRATEAEPLAVDAELPLEDMSLALALEIERLAPFGAGNPAPVLVSRNHSLSSSRTVGRYSDHRILDLEDEAGNVQRVFWWQGAGWPLPQGRFDLAYRVRASTYRGQRAVQFEWVDAQPVVEGAAELSAPTLQVLDWRAAADPQASLSWLRHTGDVIVWAEVSQRRQVSGADRTQLESAMTLVVWTAPASRTDLLTALERVQPRQVVLVGVDPQLDGMEAFLARLAGLIKPVLASDGAVSLGFLAAAMAQREVTVRAGLRWLTERGHLRILEESGDRLQLARGDGVTSGGLAAAAADLQALLNETAAYRRFFARAEPASILPGVKAHGR
;
A
#
# COMPACT_ATOMS: atom_id res chain seq x y z
N ALA A 1 -10.09 -19.07 30.19
CA ALA A 1 -10.16 -20.23 31.11
C ALA A 1 -9.15 -21.34 30.80
N GLN A 2 -9.32 -22.20 29.78
CA GLN A 2 -8.35 -23.30 29.55
C GLN A 2 -6.94 -22.80 29.20
N LEU A 3 -6.84 -21.86 28.25
CA LEU A 3 -5.56 -21.22 27.89
C LEU A 3 -4.91 -20.40 29.02
N GLU A 4 -5.71 -19.89 29.97
CA GLU A 4 -5.19 -19.20 31.17
C GLU A 4 -4.60 -20.18 32.17
N ARG A 5 -5.16 -21.40 32.27
CA ARG A 5 -4.67 -22.47 33.16
C ARG A 5 -3.47 -23.19 32.59
N GLU A 6 -3.36 -23.27 31.26
CA GLU A 6 -2.26 -23.95 30.56
C GLU A 6 -1.61 -23.01 29.52
N PRO A 7 -0.83 -22.00 29.95
CA PRO A 7 -0.20 -21.04 29.04
C PRO A 7 0.76 -21.68 28.03
N ALA A 8 1.37 -22.83 28.38
CA ALA A 8 2.26 -23.59 27.49
C ALA A 8 1.58 -24.02 26.17
N LEU A 9 0.25 -24.05 26.11
CA LEU A 9 -0.47 -24.29 24.86
C LEU A 9 -0.28 -23.17 23.83
N LEU A 10 0.10 -21.96 24.27
CA LEU A 10 0.43 -20.83 23.41
C LEU A 10 1.84 -20.89 22.82
N GLU A 11 2.67 -21.86 23.22
CA GLU A 11 4.00 -22.07 22.61
C GLU A 11 3.90 -22.85 21.28
N TYR A 12 2.78 -23.51 21.03
CA TYR A 12 2.55 -24.25 19.78
C TYR A 12 2.13 -23.31 18.64
N ALA A 13 2.67 -23.55 17.45
CA ALA A 13 2.31 -22.90 16.20
C ALA A 13 0.82 -23.07 15.83
N ALA A 14 0.20 -24.16 16.27
CA ALA A 14 -1.23 -24.41 16.10
C ALA A 14 -1.90 -24.63 17.48
N LEU A 15 -3.00 -23.92 17.75
CA LEU A 15 -3.77 -24.12 18.98
C LEU A 15 -4.69 -25.31 18.83
N VAL A 16 -4.40 -26.38 19.58
CA VAL A 16 -5.25 -27.57 19.62
C VAL A 16 -5.85 -27.74 21.00
N LEU A 17 -7.15 -27.49 21.12
CA LEU A 17 -7.88 -27.58 22.38
C LEU A 17 -9.01 -28.62 22.28
N ALA A 18 -9.35 -29.22 23.41
CA ALA A 18 -10.41 -30.21 23.50
C ALA A 18 -11.17 -30.04 24.80
N HIS A 19 -12.48 -30.26 24.76
CA HIS A 19 -13.31 -30.32 25.96
C HIS A 19 -14.48 -31.29 25.78
N PRO A 20 -14.84 -32.07 26.81
CA PRO A 20 -15.90 -33.07 26.72
C PRO A 20 -17.30 -32.49 26.54
N GLN A 21 -17.51 -31.24 26.96
CA GLN A 21 -18.83 -30.58 26.92
C GLN A 21 -18.99 -29.57 25.78
N TRP A 22 -18.03 -29.46 24.86
CA TRP A 22 -18.17 -28.50 23.76
C TRP A 22 -19.15 -29.01 22.69
N PRO A 23 -20.16 -28.20 22.30
CA PRO A 23 -21.06 -28.59 21.22
C PRO A 23 -20.34 -28.61 19.87
N ALA A 24 -20.36 -29.76 19.20
CA ALA A 24 -19.69 -29.94 17.90
C ALA A 24 -20.17 -28.95 16.81
N GLY A 25 -21.40 -28.44 16.91
CA GLY A 25 -21.93 -27.43 15.97
C GLY A 25 -21.36 -26.02 16.16
N ILE A 26 -20.73 -25.72 17.29
CA ILE A 26 -20.28 -24.37 17.66
C ILE A 26 -18.75 -24.22 17.57
N ILE A 27 -18.00 -25.30 17.76
CA ILE A 27 -16.53 -25.29 17.78
C ILE A 27 -15.90 -24.64 16.54
N GLY A 28 -16.52 -24.71 15.36
CA GLY A 28 -16.01 -24.04 14.16
C GLY A 28 -16.05 -22.52 14.22
N ILE A 29 -17.10 -21.94 14.81
CA ILE A 29 -17.25 -20.48 14.99
C ILE A 29 -16.26 -19.98 16.03
N VAL A 30 -16.09 -20.75 17.11
CA VAL A 30 -15.13 -20.42 18.17
C VAL A 30 -13.70 -20.52 17.66
N ALA A 31 -13.39 -21.54 16.84
CA ALA A 31 -12.08 -21.68 16.20
C ALA A 31 -11.73 -20.43 15.35
N SER A 32 -12.68 -19.90 14.57
CA SER A 32 -12.47 -18.66 13.80
C SER A 32 -12.12 -17.46 14.70
N ARG A 33 -12.82 -17.26 15.81
CA ARG A 33 -12.51 -16.18 16.77
C ARG A 33 -11.15 -16.35 17.43
N LEU A 34 -10.74 -17.59 17.68
CA LEU A 34 -9.41 -17.88 18.24
C LEU A 34 -8.30 -17.66 17.20
N VAL A 35 -8.55 -17.96 15.91
CA VAL A 35 -7.64 -17.58 14.82
C VAL A 35 -7.47 -16.06 14.77
N GLU A 36 -8.56 -15.29 14.82
CA GLU A 36 -8.50 -13.81 14.83
C GLU A 36 -7.71 -13.29 16.03
N ARG A 37 -7.92 -13.88 17.20
CA ARG A 37 -7.29 -13.48 18.47
C ARG A 37 -5.81 -13.84 18.57
N TYR A 38 -5.43 -15.04 18.16
CA TYR A 38 -4.09 -15.59 18.37
C TYR A 38 -3.25 -15.64 17.09
N ARG A 39 -3.83 -15.22 15.96
CA ARG A 39 -3.19 -15.13 14.63
C ARG A 39 -2.44 -16.39 14.23
N ARG A 40 -3.02 -17.55 14.54
CA ARG A 40 -2.44 -18.87 14.23
C ARG A 40 -3.52 -19.90 13.98
N PRO A 41 -3.25 -21.00 13.26
CA PRO A 41 -4.23 -22.04 13.02
C PRO A 41 -4.79 -22.61 14.33
N VAL A 42 -6.09 -22.89 14.35
CA VAL A 42 -6.79 -23.40 15.53
C VAL A 42 -7.59 -24.64 15.17
N VAL A 43 -7.46 -25.68 16.00
CA VAL A 43 -8.29 -26.88 15.97
C VAL A 43 -8.97 -27.06 17.32
N LEU A 44 -10.29 -27.08 17.32
CA LEU A 44 -11.08 -27.35 18.52
C LEU A 44 -11.75 -28.71 18.41
N PHE A 45 -11.68 -29.51 19.47
CA PHE A 45 -12.29 -30.82 19.57
C PHE A 45 -13.43 -30.86 20.59
N SER A 46 -14.58 -31.38 20.16
CA SER A 46 -15.57 -31.95 21.05
C SER A 46 -15.17 -33.39 21.34
N ALA A 47 -14.88 -33.72 22.61
CA ALA A 47 -14.37 -35.04 23.01
C ALA A 47 -15.15 -35.64 24.20
N PRO A 48 -16.43 -36.03 24.02
CA PRO A 48 -17.20 -36.69 25.07
C PRO A 48 -16.53 -37.99 25.52
N PRO A 49 -16.61 -38.37 26.81
CA PRO A 49 -15.99 -39.60 27.32
C PRO A 49 -16.49 -40.84 26.58
N GLY A 50 -15.57 -41.66 26.07
CA GLY A 50 -15.90 -42.90 25.35
C GLY A 50 -16.34 -42.70 23.88
N GLU A 51 -16.38 -41.47 23.39
CA GLU A 51 -16.72 -41.15 22.01
C GLU A 51 -15.49 -40.69 21.21
N VAL A 52 -15.61 -40.75 19.89
CA VAL A 52 -14.62 -40.21 18.97
C VAL A 52 -14.57 -38.68 19.10
N ALA A 53 -13.36 -38.12 19.20
CA ALA A 53 -13.19 -36.67 19.21
C ALA A 53 -13.46 -36.10 17.81
N ARG A 54 -14.41 -35.17 17.71
CA ARG A 54 -14.75 -34.47 16.46
C ARG A 54 -14.20 -33.06 16.48
N GLY A 55 -13.39 -32.75 15.48
CA GLY A 55 -12.64 -31.52 15.37
C GLY A 55 -13.16 -30.59 14.28
N SER A 56 -13.04 -29.28 14.52
CA SER A 56 -13.14 -28.25 13.49
C SER A 56 -11.87 -27.40 13.50
N ALA A 57 -11.27 -27.24 12.33
CA ALA A 57 -10.05 -26.48 12.11
C ALA A 57 -10.32 -25.19 11.33
N ARG A 58 -9.56 -24.15 11.64
CA ARG A 58 -9.51 -22.87 10.92
C ARG A 58 -8.05 -22.43 10.76
N SER A 59 -7.73 -21.87 9.61
CA SER A 59 -6.36 -21.47 9.26
C SER A 59 -6.16 -19.96 9.23
N VAL A 60 -4.90 -19.58 9.04
CA VAL A 60 -4.43 -18.24 8.67
C VAL A 60 -3.89 -18.25 7.23
N ASN A 61 -3.74 -17.07 6.63
CA ASN A 61 -3.07 -16.91 5.34
C ASN A 61 -1.65 -17.51 5.40
N GLY A 62 -1.25 -18.19 4.33
CA GLY A 62 0.05 -18.88 4.26
C GLY A 62 0.08 -20.29 4.88
N CYS A 63 -0.98 -20.73 5.56
CA CYS A 63 -1.09 -22.09 6.09
C CYS A 63 -2.26 -22.84 5.44
N ASP A 64 -1.98 -23.89 4.66
CA ASP A 64 -3.01 -24.84 4.23
C ASP A 64 -3.29 -25.84 5.36
N ILE A 65 -4.34 -25.57 6.14
CA ILE A 65 -4.68 -26.41 7.31
C ILE A 65 -5.16 -27.81 6.88
N SER A 66 -5.72 -27.94 5.68
CA SER A 66 -6.18 -29.23 5.18
C SER A 66 -4.99 -30.14 4.85
N ALA A 67 -3.95 -29.59 4.22
CA ALA A 67 -2.70 -30.28 3.95
C ALA A 67 -1.95 -30.62 5.26
N ALA A 68 -1.90 -29.69 6.21
CA ALA A 68 -1.26 -29.92 7.51
C ALA A 68 -1.93 -31.05 8.31
N ILE A 69 -3.26 -31.15 8.24
CA ILE A 69 -4.03 -32.23 8.84
C ILE A 69 -3.82 -33.54 8.07
N ALA A 70 -3.82 -33.51 6.74
CA ALA A 70 -3.60 -34.69 5.91
C ALA A 70 -2.24 -35.34 6.16
N ALA A 71 -1.21 -34.55 6.48
CA ALA A 71 0.11 -35.07 6.88
C ALA A 71 0.08 -35.92 8.17
N GLN A 72 -1.01 -35.87 8.94
CA GLN A 72 -1.21 -36.65 10.17
C GLN A 72 -2.23 -37.78 10.00
N ALA A 73 -2.49 -38.24 8.78
CA ALA A 73 -3.54 -39.20 8.44
C ALA A 73 -3.48 -40.50 9.27
N ASP A 74 -2.29 -40.93 9.72
CA ASP A 74 -2.10 -42.12 10.57
C ASP A 74 -2.76 -42.00 11.96
N LEU A 75 -3.02 -40.77 12.42
CA LEU A 75 -3.67 -40.50 13.69
C LEU A 75 -5.19 -40.37 13.58
N LEU A 76 -5.74 -40.24 12.36
CA LEU A 76 -7.10 -39.78 12.12
C LEU A 76 -8.02 -40.93 11.66
N PHE A 77 -9.28 -40.87 12.07
CA PHE A 77 -10.33 -41.71 11.50
C PHE A 77 -10.88 -41.12 10.21
N SER A 78 -11.03 -39.79 10.16
CA SER A 78 -11.48 -39.07 8.96
C SER A 78 -10.96 -37.63 8.99
N TYR A 79 -10.76 -37.06 7.81
CA TYR A 79 -10.47 -35.65 7.62
C TYR A 79 -10.90 -35.18 6.23
N GLY A 80 -11.15 -33.88 6.10
CA GLY A 80 -11.49 -33.27 4.82
C GLY A 80 -11.77 -31.77 4.97
N GLY A 81 -11.63 -31.01 3.88
CA GLY A 81 -11.87 -29.58 3.89
C GLY A 81 -11.12 -28.83 2.79
N HIS A 82 -10.90 -27.56 3.04
CA HIS A 82 -10.23 -26.60 2.18
C HIS A 82 -9.05 -25.95 2.94
N PRO A 83 -8.16 -25.23 2.24
CA PRO A 83 -6.97 -24.64 2.86
C PRO A 83 -7.22 -23.80 4.12
N MET A 84 -8.37 -23.12 4.21
CA MET A 84 -8.73 -22.26 5.36
C MET A 84 -9.60 -22.93 6.43
N ALA A 85 -10.17 -24.10 6.15
CA ALA A 85 -11.10 -24.76 7.06
C ALA A 85 -11.20 -26.27 6.79
N ALA A 86 -11.11 -27.08 7.84
CA ALA A 86 -11.23 -28.53 7.74
C ALA A 86 -12.00 -29.14 8.91
N GLY A 87 -12.61 -30.30 8.66
CA GLY A 87 -13.18 -31.18 9.67
C GLY A 87 -12.32 -32.44 9.81
N LEU A 88 -12.24 -32.98 11.01
CA LEU A 88 -11.44 -34.17 11.31
C LEU A 88 -11.97 -34.94 12.52
N SER A 89 -11.59 -36.21 12.64
CA SER A 89 -11.89 -37.02 13.82
C SER A 89 -10.75 -37.97 14.19
N LEU A 90 -10.55 -38.22 15.48
CA LEU A 90 -9.50 -39.10 16.01
C LEU A 90 -9.86 -39.65 17.41
N PRO A 91 -9.15 -40.67 17.91
CA PRO A 91 -9.23 -41.07 19.32
C PRO A 91 -8.82 -39.93 20.25
N ALA A 92 -9.57 -39.71 21.33
CA ALA A 92 -9.35 -38.59 22.25
C ALA A 92 -7.96 -38.63 22.90
N GLU A 93 -7.45 -39.83 23.16
CA GLU A 93 -6.12 -40.10 23.70
C GLU A 93 -4.97 -39.67 22.77
N ARG A 94 -5.23 -39.54 21.47
CA ARG A 94 -4.23 -39.11 20.46
C ARG A 94 -4.16 -37.59 20.28
N ILE A 95 -5.06 -36.82 20.89
CA ILE A 95 -5.10 -35.35 20.78
C ILE A 95 -3.75 -34.70 21.20
N PRO A 96 -3.08 -35.11 22.29
CA PRO A 96 -1.78 -34.54 22.66
C PRO A 96 -0.69 -34.80 21.61
N GLU A 97 -0.70 -35.97 20.97
CA GLU A 97 0.24 -36.31 19.90
C GLU A 97 -0.05 -35.52 18.63
N PHE A 98 -1.32 -35.49 18.23
CA PHE A 98 -1.80 -34.71 17.08
C PHE A 98 -1.43 -33.22 17.24
N ARG A 99 -1.59 -32.63 18.43
CA ARG A 99 -1.17 -31.25 18.72
C ARG A 99 0.30 -31.01 18.39
N ARG A 100 1.19 -31.88 18.88
CA ARG A 100 2.64 -31.73 18.67
C ARG A 100 3.01 -31.86 17.20
N ARG A 101 2.47 -32.87 16.50
CA ARG A 101 2.80 -33.10 15.09
C ARG A 101 2.23 -32.00 14.18
N LEU A 102 0.97 -31.62 14.39
CA LEU A 102 0.33 -30.53 13.64
C LEU A 102 1.09 -29.22 13.82
N SER A 103 1.47 -28.88 15.06
CA SER A 103 2.24 -27.66 15.32
C SER A 103 3.56 -27.64 14.56
N ARG A 104 4.27 -28.77 14.47
CA ARG A 104 5.52 -28.85 13.71
C ARG A 104 5.31 -28.62 12.22
N THR A 105 4.31 -29.28 11.63
CA THR A 105 3.97 -29.10 10.22
C THR A 105 3.54 -27.66 9.92
N VAL A 106 2.80 -27.03 10.84
CA VAL A 106 2.41 -25.62 10.71
C VAL A 106 3.63 -24.69 10.81
N ASP A 107 4.57 -24.94 11.72
CA ASP A 107 5.83 -24.19 11.79
C ASP A 107 6.65 -24.31 10.49
N GLU A 108 6.73 -25.51 9.93
CA GLU A 108 7.42 -25.77 8.65
C GLU A 108 6.75 -25.05 7.48
N MET A 109 5.42 -24.96 7.47
CA MET A 109 4.65 -24.27 6.44
C MET A 109 4.76 -22.75 6.53
N LEU A 110 4.74 -22.19 7.75
CA LEU A 110 4.71 -20.74 7.96
C LEU A 110 6.11 -20.11 8.01
N GLY A 111 7.16 -20.89 8.27
CA GLY A 111 8.50 -20.35 8.51
C GLY A 111 8.60 -19.60 9.85
N ARG A 112 9.80 -19.43 10.38
CA ARG A 112 10.07 -18.87 11.74
C ARG A 112 9.69 -17.39 11.96
N ALA A 113 8.99 -16.76 11.02
CA ALA A 113 8.47 -15.41 11.19
C ALA A 113 7.06 -15.38 10.60
N THR A 114 6.06 -15.61 11.44
CA THR A 114 4.74 -15.06 11.16
C THR A 114 4.87 -13.56 11.38
N GLU A 115 5.34 -12.84 10.35
CA GLU A 115 5.04 -11.41 10.28
C GLU A 115 3.53 -11.31 10.37
N ALA A 116 3.04 -10.69 11.45
CA ALA A 116 1.62 -10.41 11.57
C ALA A 116 1.22 -9.65 10.30
N GLU A 117 0.16 -10.11 9.63
CA GLU A 117 -0.36 -9.41 8.46
C GLU A 117 -0.53 -7.93 8.84
N PRO A 118 0.19 -7.02 8.16
CA PRO A 118 0.25 -5.63 8.58
C PRO A 118 -1.17 -5.06 8.54
N LEU A 119 -1.56 -4.35 9.60
CA LEU A 119 -2.81 -3.62 9.58
C LEU A 119 -2.71 -2.55 8.49
N ALA A 120 -3.50 -2.69 7.43
CA ALA A 120 -3.61 -1.66 6.41
C ALA A 120 -4.23 -0.41 7.03
N VAL A 121 -3.50 0.70 6.97
CA VAL A 121 -3.92 2.02 7.46
C VAL A 121 -4.08 2.92 6.24
N ASP A 122 -5.23 3.58 6.14
CA ASP A 122 -5.59 4.41 5.00
C ASP A 122 -4.99 5.82 5.10
N ALA A 123 -4.92 6.38 6.32
CA ALA A 123 -4.31 7.68 6.57
C ALA A 123 -3.93 7.87 8.05
N GLU A 124 -2.96 8.76 8.29
CA GLU A 124 -2.64 9.28 9.62
C GLU A 124 -3.40 10.59 9.84
N LEU A 125 -4.14 10.68 10.94
CA LEU A 125 -4.86 11.88 11.33
C LEU A 125 -4.94 11.98 12.87
N PRO A 126 -4.62 13.13 13.47
CA PRO A 126 -4.84 13.36 14.90
C PRO A 126 -6.32 13.24 15.27
N LEU A 127 -6.63 12.72 16.46
CA LEU A 127 -8.01 12.61 16.95
C LEU A 127 -8.68 14.00 17.08
N GLU A 128 -7.90 15.02 17.41
CA GLU A 128 -8.35 16.42 17.53
C GLU A 128 -8.76 17.06 16.20
N ASP A 129 -8.16 16.65 15.09
CA ASP A 129 -8.46 17.14 13.74
C ASP A 129 -9.74 16.49 13.17
N MET A 130 -10.25 15.44 13.81
CA MET A 130 -11.43 14.73 13.35
C MET A 130 -12.72 15.47 13.73
N SER A 131 -13.28 16.18 12.75
CA SER A 131 -14.56 16.88 12.89
C SER A 131 -15.78 16.01 12.50
N LEU A 132 -16.97 16.41 12.96
CA LEU A 132 -18.23 15.79 12.53
C LEU A 132 -18.45 15.90 11.01
N ALA A 133 -17.98 16.99 10.39
CA ALA A 133 -18.07 17.17 8.94
C ALA A 133 -17.22 16.12 8.20
N LEU A 134 -15.98 15.90 8.65
CA LEU A 134 -15.10 14.89 8.07
C LEU A 134 -15.63 13.47 8.27
N ALA A 135 -16.14 13.16 9.48
CA ALA A 135 -16.80 11.89 9.74
C ALA A 135 -17.95 11.62 8.76
N LEU A 136 -18.71 12.66 8.40
CA LEU A 136 -19.81 12.55 7.44
C LEU A 136 -19.35 12.40 6.00
N GLU A 137 -18.24 13.02 5.62
CA GLU A 137 -17.64 12.81 4.32
C GLU A 137 -17.15 11.38 4.16
N ILE A 138 -16.54 10.79 5.20
CA ILE A 138 -16.14 9.38 5.22
C ILE A 138 -17.37 8.47 5.06
N GLU A 139 -18.48 8.77 5.75
CA GLU A 139 -19.71 7.98 5.64
C GLU A 139 -20.32 7.96 4.22
N ARG A 140 -20.00 8.94 3.37
CA ARG A 140 -20.43 8.92 1.95
C ARG A 140 -19.77 7.82 1.12
N LEU A 141 -18.69 7.20 1.62
CA LEU A 141 -18.04 6.05 0.99
C LEU A 141 -18.78 4.73 1.25
N ALA A 142 -19.79 4.74 2.12
CA ALA A 142 -20.64 3.58 2.36
C ALA A 142 -21.42 3.19 1.07
N PRO A 143 -21.83 1.92 0.92
CA PRO A 143 -21.86 0.86 1.92
C PRO A 143 -20.48 0.23 2.17
N PHE A 144 -20.13 0.07 3.46
CA PHE A 144 -18.93 -0.65 3.85
C PHE A 144 -19.19 -2.16 3.93
N GLY A 145 -18.21 -2.97 3.52
CA GLY A 145 -18.29 -4.42 3.50
C GLY A 145 -17.09 -5.07 2.81
N ALA A 146 -17.25 -6.34 2.43
CA ALA A 146 -16.24 -7.03 1.64
C ALA A 146 -16.04 -6.32 0.29
N GLY A 147 -14.81 -5.93 -0.03
CA GLY A 147 -14.47 -5.13 -1.23
C GLY A 147 -14.51 -3.61 -1.05
N ASN A 148 -15.06 -3.12 0.06
CA ASN A 148 -15.04 -1.71 0.45
C ASN A 148 -15.01 -1.60 1.99
N PRO A 149 -13.90 -1.96 2.65
CA PRO A 149 -13.81 -1.87 4.10
C PRO A 149 -13.93 -0.42 4.57
N ALA A 150 -14.45 -0.21 5.78
CA ALA A 150 -14.44 1.12 6.39
C ALA A 150 -13.00 1.59 6.64
N PRO A 151 -12.64 2.85 6.31
CA PRO A 151 -11.28 3.33 6.45
C PRO A 151 -10.75 3.20 7.88
N VAL A 152 -9.52 2.71 8.01
CA VAL A 152 -8.77 2.63 9.26
C VAL A 152 -7.77 3.79 9.27
N LEU A 153 -7.89 4.66 10.27
CA LEU A 153 -7.03 5.80 10.50
C LEU A 153 -6.08 5.52 11.66
N VAL A 154 -4.94 6.21 11.69
CA VAL A 154 -4.01 6.15 12.83
C VAL A 154 -3.77 7.53 13.42
N SER A 155 -3.72 7.59 14.75
CA SER A 155 -3.27 8.74 15.52
C SER A 155 -2.16 8.31 16.48
N ARG A 156 -1.13 9.14 16.63
CA ARG A 156 0.11 8.73 17.29
C ARG A 156 0.23 9.23 18.72
N ASN A 157 1.03 8.49 19.49
CA ASN A 157 1.64 8.96 20.73
C ASN A 157 0.65 9.39 21.83
N HIS A 158 -0.44 8.63 21.99
CA HIS A 158 -1.45 8.86 23.02
C HIS A 158 -1.10 8.18 24.33
N SER A 159 -1.62 8.72 25.43
CA SER A 159 -1.63 8.08 26.74
C SER A 159 -3.07 7.80 27.18
N LEU A 160 -3.25 6.78 28.02
CA LEU A 160 -4.56 6.45 28.57
C LEU A 160 -4.84 7.28 29.82
N SER A 161 -5.83 8.18 29.78
CA SER A 161 -6.22 8.98 30.94
C SER A 161 -7.26 8.27 31.81
N SER A 162 -8.24 7.60 31.19
CA SER A 162 -9.22 6.78 31.92
C SER A 162 -9.75 5.62 31.10
N SER A 163 -10.22 4.56 31.76
CA SER A 163 -10.88 3.42 31.14
C SER A 163 -12.00 2.89 32.02
N ARG A 164 -13.13 2.53 31.39
CA ARG A 164 -14.25 1.86 32.06
C ARG A 164 -14.93 0.85 31.15
N THR A 165 -15.41 -0.24 31.73
CA THR A 165 -16.21 -1.24 31.01
C THR A 165 -17.68 -0.83 30.94
N VAL A 166 -18.35 -1.15 29.83
CA VAL A 166 -19.76 -0.84 29.58
C VAL A 166 -20.48 -1.99 28.87
N GLY A 167 -21.82 -1.96 28.93
CA GLY A 167 -22.70 -2.99 28.37
C GLY A 167 -23.27 -3.92 29.44
N ARG A 168 -24.33 -4.67 29.10
CA ARG A 168 -25.05 -5.56 30.02
C ARG A 168 -24.15 -6.62 30.67
N TYR A 169 -23.14 -7.06 29.93
CA TYR A 169 -22.15 -8.05 30.37
C TYR A 169 -20.77 -7.44 30.63
N SER A 170 -20.65 -6.11 30.60
CA SER A 170 -19.38 -5.39 30.72
C SER A 170 -18.32 -5.77 29.67
N ASP A 171 -18.75 -6.19 28.48
CA ASP A 171 -17.85 -6.69 27.43
C ASP A 171 -17.12 -5.58 26.66
N HIS A 172 -17.63 -4.35 26.65
CA HIS A 172 -17.04 -3.25 25.88
C HIS A 172 -16.28 -2.29 26.80
N ARG A 173 -15.36 -1.50 26.24
CA ARG A 173 -14.67 -0.44 26.96
C ARG A 173 -14.91 0.93 26.35
N ILE A 174 -15.00 1.93 27.21
CA ILE A 174 -14.86 3.33 26.85
C ILE A 174 -13.56 3.80 27.46
N LEU A 175 -12.72 4.40 26.64
CA LEU A 175 -11.41 4.92 27.01
C LEU A 175 -11.39 6.42 26.71
N ASP A 176 -10.83 7.19 27.62
CA ASP A 176 -10.47 8.58 27.35
C ASP A 176 -8.95 8.61 27.13
N LEU A 177 -8.52 9.12 25.98
CA LEU A 177 -7.12 9.16 25.54
C LEU A 177 -6.65 10.60 25.51
N GLU A 178 -5.42 10.83 25.93
CA GLU A 178 -4.79 12.15 26.00
C GLU A 178 -3.56 12.20 25.08
N ASP A 179 -3.45 13.22 24.25
CA ASP A 179 -2.28 13.46 23.39
C ASP A 179 -1.17 14.25 24.12
N GLU A 180 -0.16 14.71 23.39
CA GLU A 180 0.94 15.52 23.95
C GLU A 180 0.54 16.96 24.28
N ALA A 181 -0.50 17.49 23.64
CA ALA A 181 -1.04 18.82 23.90
C ALA A 181 -2.02 18.84 25.09
N GLY A 182 -2.37 17.66 25.63
CA GLY A 182 -3.32 17.50 26.73
C GLY A 182 -4.78 17.44 26.28
N ASN A 183 -5.05 17.30 24.97
CA ASN A 183 -6.41 17.17 24.48
C ASN A 183 -6.92 15.75 24.73
N VAL A 184 -8.16 15.65 25.26
CA VAL A 184 -8.76 14.38 25.65
C VAL A 184 -9.85 13.97 24.67
N GLN A 185 -9.72 12.76 24.11
CA GLN A 185 -10.66 12.20 23.15
C GLN A 185 -11.20 10.85 23.60
N ARG A 186 -12.50 10.63 23.39
CA ARG A 186 -13.19 9.41 23.83
C ARG A 186 -13.25 8.35 22.73
N VAL A 187 -12.75 7.16 23.03
CA VAL A 187 -12.71 6.02 22.13
C VAL A 187 -13.53 4.85 22.67
N PHE A 188 -14.29 4.20 21.79
CA PHE A 188 -15.09 3.02 22.08
C PHE A 188 -14.39 1.76 21.59
N TRP A 189 -14.14 0.82 22.49
CA TRP A 189 -13.57 -0.47 22.15
C TRP A 189 -14.60 -1.58 22.38
N TRP A 190 -15.26 -1.95 21.29
CA TRP A 190 -16.21 -3.05 21.29
C TRP A 190 -15.50 -4.37 21.60
N GLN A 191 -15.95 -5.07 22.65
CA GLN A 191 -15.37 -6.35 23.11
C GLN A 191 -13.93 -6.21 23.67
N GLY A 192 -13.53 -4.98 24.03
CA GLY A 192 -12.22 -4.68 24.59
C GLY A 192 -12.02 -5.05 26.06
N ALA A 193 -13.08 -5.45 26.79
CA ALA A 193 -13.01 -5.63 28.25
C ALA A 193 -12.02 -6.71 28.71
N GLY A 194 -11.81 -7.75 27.91
CA GLY A 194 -10.89 -8.85 28.18
C GLY A 194 -9.47 -8.66 27.66
N TRP A 195 -9.15 -7.50 27.08
CA TRP A 195 -7.84 -7.21 26.50
C TRP A 195 -7.00 -6.33 27.44
N PRO A 196 -5.66 -6.52 27.45
CA PRO A 196 -4.78 -5.63 28.21
C PRO A 196 -4.88 -4.20 27.66
N LEU A 197 -4.75 -3.23 28.55
CA LEU A 197 -4.58 -1.83 28.14
C LEU A 197 -3.10 -1.59 27.82
N PRO A 198 -2.79 -0.78 26.80
CA PRO A 198 -1.41 -0.36 26.58
C PRO A 198 -0.88 0.39 27.81
N GLN A 199 0.39 0.15 28.12
CA GLN A 199 1.12 0.88 29.16
C GLN A 199 2.00 1.95 28.50
N GLY A 200 2.08 3.12 29.10
CA GLY A 200 2.84 4.25 28.53
C GLY A 200 2.14 4.87 27.33
N ARG A 201 2.92 5.47 26.43
CA ARG A 201 2.41 6.06 25.19
C ARG A 201 2.24 4.99 24.11
N PHE A 202 1.24 5.16 23.24
CA PHE A 202 0.91 4.22 22.18
C PHE A 202 0.31 4.92 20.96
N ASP A 203 0.50 4.32 19.79
CA ASP A 203 -0.22 4.69 18.57
C ASP A 203 -1.54 3.93 18.53
N LEU A 204 -2.61 4.61 18.09
CA LEU A 204 -3.96 4.06 18.00
C LEU A 204 -4.39 3.95 16.54
N ALA A 205 -4.81 2.76 16.12
CA ALA A 205 -5.61 2.58 14.93
C ALA A 205 -7.10 2.62 15.28
N TYR A 206 -7.88 3.40 14.55
CA TYR A 206 -9.28 3.63 14.83
C TYR A 206 -10.14 3.80 13.57
N ARG A 207 -11.45 3.58 13.72
CA ARG A 207 -12.47 3.94 12.75
C ARG A 207 -13.30 5.08 13.26
N VAL A 208 -13.91 5.83 12.35
CA VAL A 208 -14.78 6.96 12.69
C VAL A 208 -16.20 6.71 12.22
N ARG A 209 -17.17 7.08 13.05
CA ARG A 209 -18.59 7.10 12.72
C ARG A 209 -19.25 8.38 13.22
N ALA A 210 -20.24 8.88 12.50
CA ALA A 210 -21.15 9.87 13.04
C ALA A 210 -22.23 9.16 13.86
N SER A 211 -22.28 9.47 15.16
CA SER A 211 -23.27 8.92 16.08
C SER A 211 -24.31 9.97 16.43
N THR A 212 -25.56 9.56 16.63
CA THR A 212 -26.62 10.44 17.13
C THR A 212 -27.03 9.95 18.51
N TYR A 213 -26.59 10.66 19.55
CA TYR A 213 -26.94 10.33 20.93
C TYR A 213 -27.77 11.46 21.53
N ARG A 214 -28.95 11.12 22.08
CA ARG A 214 -29.89 12.10 22.67
C ARG A 214 -30.22 13.29 21.75
N GLY A 215 -30.26 13.05 20.43
CA GLY A 215 -30.56 14.07 19.43
C GLY A 215 -29.39 14.99 19.05
N GLN A 216 -28.21 14.82 19.66
CA GLN A 216 -26.99 15.51 19.26
C GLN A 216 -26.11 14.58 18.44
N ARG A 217 -25.64 15.09 17.30
CA ARG A 217 -24.71 14.37 16.42
C ARG A 217 -23.29 14.63 16.90
N ALA A 218 -22.52 13.57 17.10
CA ALA A 218 -21.15 13.64 17.56
C ALA A 218 -20.28 12.64 16.79
N VAL A 219 -18.99 12.93 16.73
CA VAL A 219 -17.98 11.99 16.25
C VAL A 219 -17.83 10.87 17.27
N GLN A 220 -17.79 9.63 16.80
CA GLN A 220 -17.48 8.48 17.61
C GLN A 220 -16.26 7.77 17.01
N PHE A 221 -15.25 7.57 17.85
CA PHE A 221 -14.05 6.81 17.51
C PHE A 221 -14.20 5.36 17.98
N GLU A 222 -13.97 4.41 17.09
CA GLU A 222 -13.99 2.97 17.37
C GLU A 222 -12.57 2.42 17.33
N TRP A 223 -12.13 1.82 18.43
CA TRP A 223 -10.82 1.18 18.56
C TRP A 223 -10.70 0.01 17.57
N VAL A 224 -9.62 0.00 16.78
CA VAL A 224 -9.25 -1.13 15.92
C VAL A 224 -8.07 -1.88 16.53
N ASP A 225 -6.96 -1.19 16.77
CA ASP A 225 -5.75 -1.78 17.35
C ASP A 225 -4.89 -0.69 18.02
N ALA A 226 -3.91 -1.08 18.82
CA ALA A 226 -2.92 -0.16 19.36
C ALA A 226 -1.53 -0.77 19.44
N GLN A 227 -0.52 0.08 19.22
CA GLN A 227 0.88 -0.30 19.29
C GLN A 227 1.59 0.56 20.34
N PRO A 228 2.19 -0.03 21.40
CA PRO A 228 3.01 0.71 22.34
C PRO A 228 4.14 1.44 21.62
N VAL A 229 4.37 2.70 21.99
CA VAL A 229 5.56 3.43 21.57
C VAL A 229 6.72 2.88 22.40
N VAL A 230 7.51 1.98 21.80
CA VAL A 230 8.73 1.48 22.43
C VAL A 230 9.81 2.55 22.23
N GLU A 231 10.08 3.35 23.27
CA GLU A 231 11.26 4.22 23.28
C GLU A 231 12.51 3.36 23.04
N GLY A 232 13.17 3.56 21.89
CA GLY A 232 14.41 2.87 21.55
C GLY A 232 14.27 1.61 20.68
N ALA A 233 13.05 1.19 20.31
CA ALA A 233 12.93 0.44 19.07
C ALA A 233 13.11 1.49 17.97
N ALA A 234 14.31 1.55 17.40
CA ALA A 234 14.52 2.28 16.17
C ALA A 234 13.38 1.85 15.24
N GLU A 235 12.46 2.77 14.96
CA GLU A 235 11.68 2.67 13.75
C GLU A 235 12.72 2.30 12.69
N LEU A 236 12.49 1.22 11.95
CA LEU A 236 12.80 1.30 10.54
C LEU A 236 11.86 2.39 9.99
N SER A 237 12.12 3.64 10.40
CA SER A 237 11.65 4.84 9.76
C SER A 237 12.23 4.63 8.39
N ALA A 238 11.36 4.33 7.42
CA ALA A 238 11.76 4.42 6.02
C ALA A 238 12.57 5.71 5.95
N PRO A 239 13.88 5.64 5.60
CA PRO A 239 14.79 6.75 5.82
C PRO A 239 14.11 8.00 5.29
N THR A 240 13.85 8.96 6.17
CA THR A 240 13.07 10.15 5.83
C THR A 240 13.68 10.72 4.56
N LEU A 241 12.91 10.71 3.46
CA LEU A 241 13.42 11.07 2.15
C LEU A 241 14.04 12.45 2.24
N GLN A 242 15.36 12.54 2.16
CA GLN A 242 16.04 13.82 2.28
C GLN A 242 15.84 14.58 0.97
N VAL A 243 15.33 15.80 1.03
CA VAL A 243 15.12 16.61 -0.18
C VAL A 243 16.06 17.79 -0.22
N LEU A 244 16.79 17.92 -1.32
CA LEU A 244 17.56 19.11 -1.65
C LEU A 244 16.85 19.84 -2.80
N ASP A 245 16.37 21.05 -2.53
CA ASP A 245 15.70 21.84 -3.55
C ASP A 245 16.67 22.78 -4.27
N TRP A 246 17.05 22.42 -5.49
CA TRP A 246 17.97 23.16 -6.36
C TRP A 246 17.26 23.80 -7.55
N ARG A 247 15.91 23.90 -7.54
CA ARG A 247 15.15 24.55 -8.63
C ARG A 247 15.53 26.03 -8.81
N ALA A 248 16.01 26.67 -7.75
CA ALA A 248 16.50 28.06 -7.77
C ALA A 248 18.04 28.17 -7.72
N ALA A 249 18.78 27.07 -7.88
CA ALA A 249 20.24 27.11 -7.85
C ALA A 249 20.80 27.86 -9.07
N ALA A 250 21.79 28.73 -8.83
CA ALA A 250 22.41 29.53 -9.90
C ALA A 250 23.20 28.68 -10.91
N ASP A 251 23.87 27.62 -10.45
CA ASP A 251 24.60 26.66 -11.28
C ASP A 251 24.41 25.22 -10.74
N PRO A 252 23.31 24.54 -11.11
CA PRO A 252 23.07 23.17 -10.68
C PRO A 252 24.05 22.17 -11.31
N GLN A 253 24.75 22.50 -12.40
CA GLN A 253 25.70 21.59 -13.05
C GLN A 253 27.01 21.49 -12.25
N ALA A 254 27.49 22.62 -11.73
CA ALA A 254 28.62 22.63 -10.82
C ALA A 254 28.31 21.82 -9.54
N SER A 255 27.14 22.03 -8.94
CA SER A 255 26.69 21.30 -7.75
C SER A 255 26.54 19.79 -8.00
N LEU A 256 26.01 19.41 -9.18
CA LEU A 256 25.90 18.00 -9.58
C LEU A 256 27.27 17.33 -9.68
N SER A 257 28.27 18.04 -10.20
CA SER A 257 29.64 17.51 -10.33
C SER A 257 30.21 17.14 -8.97
N TRP A 258 30.04 17.98 -7.95
CA TRP A 258 30.44 17.67 -6.57
C TRP A 258 29.68 16.45 -6.02
N LEU A 259 28.35 16.42 -6.16
CA LEU A 259 27.49 15.36 -5.62
C LEU A 259 27.88 13.96 -6.13
N ARG A 260 28.25 13.87 -7.41
CA ARG A 260 28.70 12.62 -8.05
C ARG A 260 30.01 12.07 -7.51
N HIS A 261 30.90 12.92 -6.98
CA HIS A 261 32.14 12.46 -6.35
C HIS A 261 31.91 11.95 -4.93
N THR A 262 30.79 12.34 -4.30
CA THR A 262 30.52 12.07 -2.88
C THR A 262 29.63 10.85 -2.64
N GLY A 263 29.02 10.27 -3.66
CA GLY A 263 28.14 9.12 -3.45
C GLY A 263 27.55 8.50 -4.72
N ASP A 264 26.67 7.54 -4.49
CA ASP A 264 25.90 6.84 -5.52
C ASP A 264 24.70 7.70 -5.96
N VAL A 265 24.78 8.21 -7.20
CA VAL A 265 23.88 9.23 -7.74
C VAL A 265 23.40 8.81 -9.12
N ILE A 266 22.09 8.76 -9.30
CA ILE A 266 21.46 8.66 -10.61
C ILE A 266 20.79 9.98 -10.98
N VAL A 267 20.98 10.43 -12.22
CA VAL A 267 20.41 11.69 -12.72
C VAL A 267 19.33 11.36 -13.73
N TRP A 268 18.07 11.61 -13.37
CA TRP A 268 16.96 11.51 -14.30
C TRP A 268 16.93 12.75 -15.20
N ALA A 269 17.36 12.58 -16.44
CA ALA A 269 17.41 13.64 -17.44
C ALA A 269 16.91 13.12 -18.78
N GLU A 270 16.08 13.91 -19.44
CA GLU A 270 15.44 13.56 -20.71
C GLU A 270 15.82 14.58 -21.79
N VAL A 271 15.45 14.29 -23.04
CA VAL A 271 15.71 15.17 -24.20
C VAL A 271 17.23 15.42 -24.38
N SER A 272 17.63 16.60 -24.87
CA SER A 272 19.02 16.98 -25.15
C SER A 272 19.86 17.18 -23.89
N GLN A 273 19.21 17.47 -22.75
CA GLN A 273 19.87 17.73 -21.47
C GLN A 273 20.56 16.47 -20.93
N ARG A 274 20.03 15.30 -21.27
CA ARG A 274 20.55 14.02 -20.83
C ARG A 274 22.05 13.83 -21.09
N ARG A 275 22.54 14.18 -22.28
CA ARG A 275 23.97 14.05 -22.61
C ARG A 275 24.83 15.02 -21.84
N GLN A 276 24.32 16.23 -21.56
CA GLN A 276 25.06 17.28 -20.85
C GLN A 276 25.37 16.88 -19.41
N VAL A 277 24.42 16.20 -18.76
CA VAL A 277 24.58 15.77 -17.37
C VAL A 277 24.92 14.29 -17.24
N SER A 278 25.22 13.59 -18.35
CA SER A 278 25.38 12.13 -18.37
C SER A 278 24.30 11.41 -17.57
N GLY A 279 23.03 11.72 -17.87
CA GLY A 279 21.87 11.22 -17.16
C GLY A 279 21.28 9.94 -17.76
N ALA A 280 20.39 9.30 -17.01
CA ALA A 280 19.52 8.22 -17.43
C ALA A 280 18.13 8.79 -17.76
N ASP A 281 17.49 8.23 -18.80
CA ASP A 281 16.07 8.50 -19.00
C ASP A 281 15.21 7.56 -18.14
N ARG A 282 13.89 7.74 -18.17
CA ARG A 282 12.94 6.92 -17.37
C ARG A 282 13.09 5.41 -17.57
N THR A 283 13.55 4.96 -18.73
CA THR A 283 13.70 3.54 -19.06
C THR A 283 14.99 2.94 -18.48
N GLN A 284 15.95 3.78 -18.10
CA GLN A 284 17.27 3.38 -17.58
C GLN A 284 17.48 3.77 -16.12
N LEU A 285 16.42 4.18 -15.41
CA LEU A 285 16.49 4.39 -13.98
C LEU A 285 16.73 3.04 -13.26
N GLU A 286 17.69 3.04 -12.35
CA GLU A 286 18.10 1.92 -11.52
C GLU A 286 18.18 2.37 -10.07
N SER A 287 18.32 1.43 -9.14
CA SER A 287 18.42 1.77 -7.72
C SER A 287 19.67 2.60 -7.46
N ALA A 288 19.52 3.69 -6.70
CA ALA A 288 20.63 4.55 -6.31
C ALA A 288 20.31 5.26 -4.99
N MET A 289 21.34 5.59 -4.21
CA MET A 289 21.17 6.33 -2.96
C MET A 289 20.58 7.73 -3.16
N THR A 290 20.96 8.41 -4.24
CA THR A 290 20.49 9.76 -4.57
C THR A 290 19.88 9.84 -5.96
N LEU A 291 18.64 10.34 -6.05
CA LEU A 291 17.98 10.65 -7.30
C LEU A 291 18.02 12.16 -7.57
N VAL A 292 18.67 12.57 -8.66
CA VAL A 292 18.58 13.95 -9.14
C VAL A 292 17.51 14.03 -10.23
N VAL A 293 16.41 14.72 -9.93
CA VAL A 293 15.34 15.02 -10.90
C VAL A 293 15.76 16.23 -11.71
N TRP A 294 16.51 15.99 -12.78
CA TRP A 294 17.09 17.04 -13.62
C TRP A 294 16.06 17.68 -14.52
N THR A 295 15.35 16.87 -15.31
CA THR A 295 14.29 17.35 -16.21
C THR A 295 12.95 17.38 -15.45
N ALA A 296 12.16 18.44 -15.64
CA ALA A 296 10.83 18.55 -15.03
C ALA A 296 9.93 17.37 -15.49
N PRO A 297 9.41 16.54 -14.56
CA PRO A 297 8.58 15.40 -14.92
C PRO A 297 7.31 15.82 -15.66
N ALA A 298 6.82 14.97 -16.57
CA ALA A 298 5.62 15.28 -17.34
C ALA A 298 4.32 15.10 -16.52
N SER A 299 4.35 14.29 -15.46
CA SER A 299 3.23 14.10 -14.55
C SER A 299 3.69 13.68 -13.16
N ARG A 300 2.77 13.75 -12.18
CA ARG A 300 2.99 13.19 -10.84
C ARG A 300 3.25 11.69 -10.89
N THR A 301 2.54 10.96 -11.76
CA THR A 301 2.74 9.53 -11.95
C THR A 301 4.15 9.22 -12.41
N ASP A 302 4.68 9.94 -13.41
CA ASP A 302 6.05 9.73 -13.89
C ASP A 302 7.09 9.93 -12.76
N LEU A 303 6.88 10.94 -11.91
CA LEU A 303 7.74 11.18 -10.75
C LEU A 303 7.67 10.05 -9.72
N LEU A 304 6.46 9.59 -9.38
CA LEU A 304 6.28 8.50 -8.42
C LEU A 304 6.88 7.19 -8.95
N THR A 305 6.68 6.86 -10.23
CA THR A 305 7.30 5.70 -10.87
C THR A 305 8.82 5.78 -10.83
N ALA A 306 9.41 6.96 -11.05
CA ALA A 306 10.85 7.16 -10.93
C ALA A 306 11.35 6.92 -9.49
N LEU A 307 10.62 7.42 -8.48
CA LEU A 307 10.95 7.20 -7.07
C LEU A 307 10.83 5.73 -6.67
N GLU A 308 9.78 5.05 -7.09
CA GLU A 308 9.57 3.61 -6.83
C GLU A 308 10.67 2.76 -7.45
N ARG A 309 11.13 3.13 -8.64
CA ARG A 309 12.17 2.39 -9.36
C ARG A 309 13.57 2.61 -8.77
N VAL A 310 13.87 3.83 -8.35
CA VAL A 310 15.21 4.19 -7.83
C VAL A 310 15.32 3.88 -6.33
N GLN A 311 14.22 3.96 -5.59
CA GLN A 311 14.15 3.83 -4.13
C GLN A 311 15.20 4.69 -3.39
N PRO A 312 15.31 6.00 -3.71
CA PRO A 312 16.39 6.82 -3.18
C PRO A 312 16.17 7.15 -1.70
N ARG A 313 17.27 7.41 -0.98
CA ARG A 313 17.24 8.03 0.34
C ARG A 313 17.30 9.56 0.28
N GLN A 314 17.84 10.10 -0.81
CA GLN A 314 17.90 11.54 -1.08
C GLN A 314 17.38 11.87 -2.47
N VAL A 315 16.59 12.94 -2.59
CA VAL A 315 16.11 13.48 -3.87
C VAL A 315 16.57 14.92 -4.02
N VAL A 316 17.15 15.22 -5.18
CA VAL A 316 17.54 16.58 -5.57
C VAL A 316 16.60 17.08 -6.66
N LEU A 317 15.90 18.18 -6.42
CA LEU A 317 14.97 18.76 -7.39
C LEU A 317 15.68 19.86 -8.18
N VAL A 318 15.84 19.70 -9.48
CA VAL A 318 16.36 20.75 -10.39
C VAL A 318 15.27 21.21 -11.35
N GLY A 319 14.58 20.28 -12.01
CA GLY A 319 13.35 20.59 -12.73
C GLY A 319 13.49 21.48 -13.97
N VAL A 320 14.53 21.28 -14.78
CA VAL A 320 14.71 22.03 -16.03
C VAL A 320 13.56 21.71 -16.99
N ASP A 321 12.90 22.76 -17.48
CA ASP A 321 11.83 22.64 -18.47
C ASP A 321 12.39 22.15 -19.82
N PRO A 322 11.88 21.04 -20.39
CA PRO A 322 12.32 20.56 -21.70
C PRO A 322 11.79 21.40 -22.89
N GLN A 323 10.87 22.35 -22.66
CA GLN A 323 10.25 23.22 -23.67
C GLN A 323 9.45 22.47 -24.75
N LEU A 324 8.76 21.40 -24.34
CA LEU A 324 8.01 20.50 -25.23
C LEU A 324 6.52 20.39 -24.90
N ASP A 325 5.99 21.36 -24.14
CA ASP A 325 4.56 21.41 -23.79
C ASP A 325 3.72 22.17 -24.80
N GLY A 326 4.35 22.87 -25.75
CA GLY A 326 3.65 23.52 -26.86
C GLY A 326 3.45 22.56 -28.04
N MET A 327 2.27 22.61 -28.66
CA MET A 327 1.89 21.79 -29.81
C MET A 327 2.94 21.82 -30.93
N GLU A 328 3.39 23.02 -31.31
CA GLU A 328 4.35 23.20 -32.42
C GLU A 328 5.71 22.54 -32.12
N ALA A 329 6.30 22.86 -30.96
CA ALA A 329 7.58 22.29 -30.54
C ALA A 329 7.51 20.77 -30.37
N PHE A 330 6.42 20.28 -29.77
CA PHE A 330 6.15 18.86 -29.60
C PHE A 330 6.08 18.14 -30.95
N LEU A 331 5.24 18.61 -31.88
CA LEU A 331 5.05 17.97 -33.18
C LEU A 331 6.32 18.02 -34.04
N ALA A 332 7.03 19.15 -34.04
CA ALA A 332 8.28 19.30 -34.78
C ALA A 332 9.33 18.28 -34.31
N ARG A 333 9.48 18.12 -32.99
CA ARG A 333 10.41 17.15 -32.41
C ARG A 333 9.96 15.71 -32.65
N LEU A 334 8.68 15.40 -32.44
CA LEU A 334 8.14 14.06 -32.65
C LEU A 334 8.32 13.62 -34.11
N ALA A 335 8.03 14.49 -35.08
CA ALA A 335 8.28 14.23 -36.49
C ALA A 335 9.78 13.98 -36.77
N GLY A 336 10.67 14.73 -36.13
CA GLY A 336 12.12 14.52 -36.19
C GLY A 336 12.57 13.15 -35.68
N LEU A 337 11.94 12.63 -34.62
CA LEU A 337 12.22 11.29 -34.08
C LEU A 337 11.64 10.16 -34.93
N ILE A 338 10.48 10.38 -35.55
CA ILE A 338 9.79 9.37 -36.37
C ILE A 338 10.45 9.21 -37.75
N LYS A 339 10.97 10.30 -38.32
CA LYS A 339 11.60 10.28 -39.66
C LYS A 339 12.67 9.18 -39.83
N PRO A 340 13.65 8.99 -38.91
CA PRO A 340 14.61 7.89 -39.01
C PRO A 340 13.97 6.51 -38.77
N VAL A 341 12.96 6.41 -37.91
CA VAL A 341 12.21 5.15 -37.66
C VAL A 341 11.54 4.67 -38.96
N LEU A 342 10.87 5.57 -39.67
CA LEU A 342 10.22 5.29 -40.96
C LEU A 342 11.20 5.05 -42.13
N ALA A 343 12.48 5.40 -41.95
CA ALA A 343 13.54 5.09 -42.91
C ALA A 343 14.18 3.72 -42.65
N SER A 344 13.92 3.14 -41.47
CA SER A 344 14.34 1.80 -41.06
C SER A 344 13.20 0.79 -41.26
N ASP A 345 13.15 -0.24 -40.42
CA ASP A 345 12.07 -1.23 -40.33
C ASP A 345 10.76 -0.71 -39.73
N GLY A 346 10.70 0.54 -39.27
CA GLY A 346 9.50 1.14 -38.67
C GLY A 346 9.22 0.76 -37.22
N ALA A 347 10.08 -0.05 -36.58
CA ALA A 347 9.88 -0.50 -35.22
C ALA A 347 10.40 0.54 -34.19
N VAL A 348 9.60 0.85 -33.17
CA VAL A 348 10.01 1.77 -32.09
C VAL A 348 9.31 1.45 -30.77
N SER A 349 9.97 1.75 -29.65
CA SER A 349 9.39 1.66 -28.30
C SER A 349 8.63 2.95 -27.95
N LEU A 350 7.44 2.83 -27.37
CA LEU A 350 6.66 3.95 -26.89
C LEU A 350 7.34 4.63 -25.70
N GLY A 351 7.90 3.87 -24.78
CA GLY A 351 8.70 4.35 -23.65
C GLY A 351 9.95 5.10 -24.10
N PHE A 352 10.62 4.62 -25.16
CA PHE A 352 11.72 5.36 -25.79
C PHE A 352 11.26 6.72 -26.34
N LEU A 353 10.13 6.77 -27.05
CA LEU A 353 9.59 8.03 -27.56
C LEU A 353 9.17 8.97 -26.42
N ALA A 354 8.53 8.45 -25.38
CA ALA A 354 8.15 9.21 -24.18
C ALA A 354 9.36 9.85 -23.49
N ALA A 355 10.44 9.07 -23.31
CA ALA A 355 11.72 9.54 -22.80
C ALA A 355 12.36 10.61 -23.72
N ALA A 356 12.39 10.36 -25.03
CA ALA A 356 13.00 11.27 -25.99
C ALA A 356 12.22 12.60 -26.15
N MET A 357 10.92 12.57 -25.84
CA MET A 357 10.02 13.72 -25.85
C MET A 357 9.87 14.40 -24.49
N ALA A 358 10.40 13.80 -23.40
CA ALA A 358 10.04 14.16 -22.04
C ALA A 358 8.53 14.35 -21.86
N GLN A 359 7.73 13.40 -22.32
CA GLN A 359 6.28 13.49 -22.30
C GLN A 359 5.66 12.19 -21.79
N ARG A 360 4.38 12.21 -21.42
CA ARG A 360 3.65 10.99 -21.06
C ARG A 360 3.46 10.13 -22.30
N GLU A 361 3.44 8.81 -22.15
CA GLU A 361 3.19 7.88 -23.26
C GLU A 361 1.84 8.16 -23.95
N VAL A 362 0.81 8.51 -23.18
CA VAL A 362 -0.50 8.91 -23.71
C VAL A 362 -0.42 10.15 -24.59
N THR A 363 0.42 11.14 -24.24
CA THR A 363 0.65 12.34 -25.04
C THR A 363 1.39 12.01 -26.33
N VAL A 364 2.38 11.11 -26.27
CA VAL A 364 3.09 10.61 -27.47
C VAL A 364 2.13 9.88 -28.40
N ARG A 365 1.28 8.99 -27.87
CA ARG A 365 0.26 8.29 -28.64
C ARG A 365 -0.72 9.26 -29.31
N ALA A 366 -1.17 10.29 -28.60
CA ALA A 366 -1.99 11.35 -29.19
C ALA A 366 -1.27 12.11 -30.32
N GLY A 367 0.04 12.36 -30.17
CA GLY A 367 0.90 12.90 -31.22
C GLY A 367 0.99 12.02 -32.46
N LEU A 368 1.21 10.72 -32.27
CA LEU A 368 1.25 9.74 -33.35
C LEU A 368 -0.11 9.63 -34.06
N ARG A 369 -1.20 9.67 -33.30
CA ARG A 369 -2.56 9.72 -33.85
C ARG A 369 -2.76 10.98 -34.68
N TRP A 370 -2.38 12.16 -34.18
CA TRP A 370 -2.48 13.40 -34.94
C TRP A 370 -1.71 13.33 -36.27
N LEU A 371 -0.50 12.76 -36.26
CA LEU A 371 0.29 12.55 -37.48
C LEU A 371 -0.37 11.54 -38.44
N THR A 372 -1.04 10.52 -37.90
CA THR A 372 -1.82 9.54 -38.66
C THR A 372 -3.02 10.19 -39.32
N GLU A 373 -3.80 10.97 -38.57
CA GLU A 373 -4.99 11.67 -39.10
C GLU A 373 -4.62 12.74 -40.14
N ARG A 374 -3.38 13.25 -40.10
CA ARG A 374 -2.86 14.16 -41.12
C ARG A 374 -2.31 13.44 -42.36
N GLY A 375 -2.27 12.10 -42.35
CA GLY A 375 -1.77 11.27 -43.44
C GLY A 375 -0.24 11.14 -43.51
N HIS A 376 0.49 11.53 -42.45
CA HIS A 376 1.96 11.49 -42.45
C HIS A 376 2.53 10.12 -42.08
N LEU A 377 1.81 9.35 -41.26
CA LEU A 377 2.21 8.00 -40.84
C LEU A 377 1.00 7.07 -40.71
N ARG A 378 1.23 5.77 -40.60
CA ARG A 378 0.26 4.76 -40.19
C ARG A 378 0.84 3.92 -39.07
N ILE A 379 0.01 3.57 -38.10
CA ILE A 379 0.35 2.59 -37.05
C ILE A 379 -0.19 1.25 -37.54
N LEU A 380 0.70 0.29 -37.79
CA LEU A 380 0.35 -1.04 -38.29
C LEU A 380 0.02 -2.01 -37.15
N GLU A 381 0.79 -1.93 -36.07
CA GLU A 381 0.64 -2.78 -34.89
C GLU A 381 1.07 -2.00 -33.64
N GLU A 382 0.36 -2.21 -32.55
CA GLU A 382 0.68 -1.71 -31.22
C GLU A 382 0.48 -2.85 -30.22
N SER A 383 1.56 -3.25 -29.55
CA SER A 383 1.55 -4.32 -28.55
C SER A 383 2.42 -3.94 -27.36
N GLY A 384 1.77 -3.59 -26.25
CA GLY A 384 2.45 -3.07 -25.06
C GLY A 384 3.30 -1.84 -25.38
N ASP A 385 4.61 -1.97 -25.19
CA ASP A 385 5.59 -0.91 -25.45
C ASP A 385 6.05 -0.83 -26.92
N ARG A 386 5.74 -1.82 -27.77
CA ARG A 386 6.23 -1.87 -29.16
C ARG A 386 5.21 -1.32 -30.15
N LEU A 387 5.70 -0.43 -31.02
CA LEU A 387 4.96 0.17 -32.12
C LEU A 387 5.61 -0.17 -33.46
N GLN A 388 4.77 -0.54 -34.43
CA GLN A 388 5.17 -0.75 -35.82
C GLN A 388 4.58 0.38 -36.68
N LEU A 389 5.45 1.27 -37.17
CA LEU A 389 5.06 2.46 -37.93
C LEU A 389 5.35 2.28 -39.43
N ALA A 390 4.53 2.87 -40.28
CA ALA A 390 4.73 2.95 -41.72
C ALA A 390 4.44 4.36 -42.25
N ARG A 391 4.91 4.66 -43.46
CA ARG A 391 4.56 5.93 -44.13
C ARG A 391 3.06 6.01 -44.38
N GLY A 392 2.51 7.20 -44.16
CA GLY A 392 1.13 7.52 -44.49
C GLY A 392 0.91 7.67 -45.99
N ASP A 393 -0.36 7.78 -46.36
CA ASP A 393 -0.84 7.95 -47.73
C ASP A 393 -0.98 9.43 -48.15
N GLY A 394 -0.70 10.37 -47.24
CA GLY A 394 -0.84 11.80 -47.46
C GLY A 394 -2.28 12.31 -47.39
N VAL A 395 -3.25 11.44 -47.04
CA VAL A 395 -4.67 11.81 -46.97
C VAL A 395 -5.01 12.24 -45.54
N THR A 396 -5.52 13.46 -45.40
CA THR A 396 -6.05 13.93 -44.11
C THR A 396 -7.44 13.34 -43.87
N SER A 397 -7.65 12.73 -42.71
CA SER A 397 -8.92 12.16 -42.28
C SER A 397 -9.75 13.17 -41.48
N GLY A 398 -11.06 12.87 -41.36
CA GLY A 398 -12.00 13.72 -40.60
C GLY A 398 -11.73 13.81 -39.10
N GLY A 399 -10.90 12.92 -38.53
CA GLY A 399 -10.57 12.89 -37.10
C GLY A 399 -9.50 13.89 -36.67
N LEU A 400 -8.88 14.62 -37.59
CA LEU A 400 -7.75 15.53 -37.28
C LEU A 400 -8.10 16.59 -36.22
N ALA A 401 -9.30 17.17 -36.28
CA ALA A 401 -9.72 18.20 -35.32
C ALA A 401 -9.85 17.63 -33.90
N ALA A 402 -10.42 16.42 -33.76
CA ALA A 402 -10.52 15.74 -32.48
C ALA A 402 -9.13 15.34 -31.94
N ALA A 403 -8.27 14.77 -32.80
CA ALA A 403 -6.91 14.42 -32.40
C ALA A 403 -6.07 15.64 -31.98
N ALA A 404 -6.28 16.80 -32.62
CA ALA A 404 -5.63 18.06 -32.23
C ALA A 404 -6.11 18.56 -30.86
N ALA A 405 -7.44 18.51 -30.61
CA ALA A 405 -8.01 18.90 -29.32
C ALA A 405 -7.53 17.98 -28.18
N ASP A 406 -7.53 16.66 -28.40
CA ASP A 406 -7.04 15.66 -27.44
C ASP A 406 -5.58 15.91 -27.09
N LEU A 407 -4.72 16.08 -28.11
CA LEU A 407 -3.30 16.36 -27.90
C LEU A 407 -3.07 17.68 -27.17
N GLN A 408 -3.81 18.73 -27.53
CA GLN A 408 -3.70 20.03 -26.87
C GLN A 408 -4.09 19.96 -25.39
N ALA A 409 -5.13 19.20 -25.04
CA ALA A 409 -5.55 19.00 -23.66
C ALA A 409 -4.46 18.30 -22.83
N LEU A 410 -3.86 17.23 -23.36
CA LEU A 410 -2.78 16.48 -22.69
C LEU A 410 -1.50 17.31 -22.51
N LEU A 411 -1.16 18.13 -23.50
CA LEU A 411 -0.05 19.08 -23.43
C LEU A 411 -0.30 20.17 -22.38
N ASN A 412 -1.53 20.69 -22.30
CA ASN A 412 -1.92 21.67 -21.28
C ASN A 412 -1.85 21.09 -19.86
N GLU A 413 -2.25 19.83 -19.68
CA GLU A 413 -2.14 19.11 -18.40
C GLU A 413 -0.66 18.99 -17.98
N THR A 414 0.21 18.60 -18.91
CA THR A 414 1.66 18.53 -18.68
C THR A 414 2.23 19.90 -18.29
N ALA A 415 1.88 20.95 -19.04
CA ALA A 415 2.30 22.32 -18.75
C ALA A 415 1.81 22.80 -17.37
N ALA A 416 0.60 22.42 -16.97
CA ALA A 416 0.07 22.74 -15.64
C ALA A 416 0.86 22.03 -14.55
N TYR A 417 1.12 20.73 -14.71
CA TYR A 417 1.90 19.96 -13.75
C TYR A 417 3.34 20.47 -13.63
N ARG A 418 4.02 20.80 -14.73
CA ARG A 418 5.38 21.37 -14.67
C ARG A 418 5.43 22.74 -13.99
N ARG A 419 4.44 23.60 -14.24
CA ARG A 419 4.33 24.89 -13.52
C ARG A 419 4.10 24.68 -12.02
N PHE A 420 3.30 23.68 -11.64
CA PHE A 420 3.13 23.27 -10.25
C PHE A 420 4.47 22.75 -9.68
N PHE A 421 5.12 21.80 -10.35
CA PHE A 421 6.40 21.23 -9.95
C PHE A 421 7.50 22.29 -9.80
N ALA A 422 7.49 23.36 -10.59
CA ALA A 422 8.50 24.43 -10.49
C ALA A 422 8.31 25.33 -9.26
N ARG A 423 7.11 25.40 -8.68
CA ARG A 423 6.75 26.40 -7.65
C ARG A 423 6.32 25.82 -6.32
N ALA A 424 5.83 24.59 -6.32
CA ALA A 424 5.24 23.99 -5.13
C ALA A 424 6.32 23.61 -4.10
N GLU A 425 5.97 23.64 -2.82
CA GLU A 425 6.87 23.20 -1.76
C GLU A 425 7.25 21.73 -1.95
N PRO A 426 8.51 21.31 -1.72
CA PRO A 426 8.93 19.93 -1.97
C PRO A 426 8.05 18.86 -1.28
N ALA A 427 7.54 19.16 -0.08
CA ALA A 427 6.64 18.28 0.66
C ALA A 427 5.28 18.05 -0.03
N SER A 428 4.85 18.95 -0.91
CA SER A 428 3.63 18.77 -1.72
C SER A 428 3.85 17.96 -3.00
N ILE A 429 5.12 17.78 -3.38
CA ILE A 429 5.53 17.07 -4.60
C ILE A 429 5.91 15.61 -4.27
N LEU A 430 6.67 15.42 -3.18
CA LEU A 430 7.29 14.15 -2.81
C LEU A 430 6.59 13.52 -1.60
N PRO A 431 6.27 12.22 -1.64
CA PRO A 431 5.69 11.51 -0.50
C PRO A 431 6.72 11.36 0.64
N GLY A 432 6.25 11.35 1.90
CA GLY A 432 7.09 11.06 3.06
C GLY A 432 8.03 12.18 3.51
N VAL A 433 7.94 13.36 2.90
CA VAL A 433 8.72 14.55 3.29
C VAL A 433 7.93 15.33 4.33
N LYS A 434 8.35 15.31 5.60
CA LYS A 434 7.76 16.17 6.63
C LYS A 434 8.02 17.63 6.25
N ALA A 435 6.96 18.43 6.16
CA ALA A 435 7.06 19.87 5.98
C ALA A 435 7.82 20.46 7.18
N HIS A 436 9.11 20.74 7.02
CA HIS A 436 9.84 21.49 8.03
C HIS A 436 9.42 22.94 7.84
N GLY A 437 8.64 23.45 8.80
CA GLY A 437 8.35 24.88 8.91
C GLY A 437 9.66 25.68 8.88
N ARG A 438 9.61 26.78 8.13
CA ARG A 438 10.72 27.68 7.80
C ARG A 438 11.67 28.02 8.95
#